data_AF-A0A7X3BYJ3-F1
#
_entry.id   AF-A0A7X3BYJ3-F1
#
_cell.length_a   1.000
_cell.length_b   1.000
_cell.length_c   1.000
_cell.angle_alpha   90.00
_cell.angle_beta   90.00
_cell.angle_gamma   90.00
#
_symmetry.space_group_name_H-M   'P 1'
#
loop_
_entity.id
_entity.type
_entity.pdbx_description
1 polymer ?
#
loop_
_entity_poly.entity_id
_entity_poly.type
_entity_poly.pdbx_seq_one_letter_code
_entity_poly.pdbx_strand_id
1 'polypeptide(L)'
;NLADNFLPIIEENISKLLNSQKDEWKQLSYHREYVVKMAKALYLQATGKTRQAQDEWRNVLNYIRGHELLFQSNLDVYRVIEVAKNYAGFHL
;
A
#
# COMPACT_ATOMS: atom_id res chain seq x y z
N ASN A 1 -1.27 -4.64 14.86
CA ASN A 1 -0.88 -5.74 13.92
C ASN A 1 0.63 -5.61 13.68
N LEU A 2 1.34 -6.64 13.19
CA LEU A 2 2.81 -6.57 12.96
C LEU A 2 3.26 -5.30 12.19
N ALA A 3 2.49 -4.85 11.20
CA ALA A 3 2.75 -3.64 10.44
C ALA A 3 2.67 -2.36 11.30
N ASP A 4 1.81 -2.31 12.32
CA ASP A 4 1.67 -1.17 13.25
C ASP A 4 2.81 -1.14 14.27
N ASN A 5 3.22 -2.32 14.74
CA ASN A 5 4.26 -2.44 15.77
C ASN A 5 5.63 -1.95 15.28
N PHE A 6 5.90 -2.05 13.98
CA PHE A 6 7.17 -1.63 13.38
C PHE A 6 7.18 -0.17 12.91
N LEU A 7 6.01 0.50 12.87
CA LEU A 7 5.89 1.88 12.39
C LEU A 7 6.78 2.87 13.16
N PRO A 8 6.87 2.83 14.51
CA PRO A 8 7.74 3.76 15.23
C PRO A 8 9.22 3.65 14.83
N ILE A 9 9.69 2.43 14.52
CA ILE A 9 11.07 2.19 14.08
C ILE A 9 11.30 2.81 12.70
N ILE A 10 10.33 2.68 11.79
CA ILE A 10 10.39 3.31 10.46
C ILE A 10 10.47 4.84 10.61
N GLU A 11 9.56 5.43 11.39
CA GLU A 11 9.49 6.88 11.58
C GLU A 11 10.78 7.44 12.21
N GLU A 12 11.30 6.77 13.24
CA GLU A 12 12.56 7.12 13.89
C GLU A 12 13.72 7.15 12.89
N ASN A 13 13.83 6.15 12.03
CA ASN A 13 14.92 6.06 11.05
C ASN A 13 14.77 7.08 9.91
N ILE A 14 13.55 7.41 9.48
CA ILE A 14 13.30 8.51 8.52
C ILE A 14 13.75 9.85 9.09
N SER A 15 13.54 10.08 10.39
CA SER A 15 13.93 11.31 11.08
C SER A 15 15.44 11.39 11.34
N LYS A 16 16.10 10.29 11.69
CA LYS A 16 17.50 10.26 12.11
C LYS A 16 18.51 10.13 10.97
N LEU A 17 18.17 9.37 9.93
CA LEU A 17 19.13 9.04 8.87
C LEU A 17 19.13 10.08 7.75
N LEU A 18 20.25 10.15 7.04
CA LEU A 18 20.48 11.03 5.89
C LEU A 18 20.73 10.19 4.63
N ASN A 19 20.69 10.87 3.48
CA ASN A 19 21.04 10.30 2.18
C ASN A 19 20.15 9.10 1.79
N SER A 20 20.70 8.18 0.97
CA SER A 20 19.96 7.05 0.40
C SER A 20 19.28 6.15 1.43
N GLN A 21 19.86 5.97 2.62
CA GLN A 21 19.23 5.18 3.68
C GLN A 21 17.87 5.74 4.08
N LYS A 22 17.73 7.07 4.17
CA LYS A 22 16.45 7.72 4.47
C LYS A 22 15.41 7.40 3.39
N ASP A 23 15.82 7.36 2.14
CA ASP A 23 14.89 7.08 1.03
C ASP A 23 14.42 5.62 1.06
N GLU A 24 15.29 4.66 1.43
CA GLU A 24 14.87 3.27 1.67
C GLU A 24 13.85 3.14 2.80
N TRP A 25 14.00 3.91 3.89
CA TRP A 25 13.01 3.92 4.96
C TRP A 25 11.67 4.54 4.53
N LYS A 26 11.68 5.57 3.66
CA LYS A 26 10.45 6.09 3.05
C LYS A 26 9.79 5.05 2.15
N GLN A 27 10.55 4.31 1.36
CA GLN A 27 10.05 3.19 0.54
C GLN A 27 9.34 2.19 1.44
N LEU A 28 10.00 1.74 2.52
CA LEU A 28 9.41 0.80 3.46
C LEU A 28 8.12 1.34 4.11
N SER A 29 8.11 2.61 4.52
CA SER A 29 6.91 3.26 5.08
C SER A 29 5.74 3.25 4.10
N TYR A 30 6.00 3.59 2.83
CA TYR A 30 5.00 3.61 1.78
C TYR A 30 4.44 2.21 1.49
N HIS A 31 5.33 1.23 1.30
CA HIS A 31 4.93 -0.15 1.04
C HIS A 31 4.16 -0.77 2.21
N ARG A 32 4.54 -0.45 3.46
CA ARG A 32 3.80 -0.86 4.65
C ARG A 32 2.36 -0.37 4.62
N GLU A 33 2.15 0.91 4.36
CA GLU A 33 0.81 1.49 4.30
C GLU A 33 0.00 0.93 3.12
N TYR A 34 0.62 0.77 1.95
CA TYR A 34 0.02 0.10 0.80
C TYR A 34 -0.48 -1.32 1.14
N VAL A 35 0.37 -2.15 1.77
CA VAL A 35 0.01 -3.53 2.16
C VAL A 35 -1.12 -3.54 3.18
N VAL A 36 -1.13 -2.64 4.16
CA VAL A 36 -2.21 -2.55 5.16
C VAL A 36 -3.55 -2.22 4.48
N LYS A 37 -3.58 -1.23 3.59
CA LYS A 37 -4.80 -0.87 2.84
C LYS A 37 -5.27 -2.02 1.95
N MET A 38 -4.34 -2.66 1.22
CA MET A 38 -4.66 -3.79 0.33
C MET A 38 -5.18 -4.99 1.10
N ALA A 39 -4.55 -5.34 2.24
CA ALA A 39 -4.99 -6.43 3.09
C ALA A 39 -6.41 -6.20 3.63
N LYS A 40 -6.75 -4.95 4.00
CA LYS A 40 -8.11 -4.58 4.42
C LYS A 40 -9.13 -4.80 3.31
N ALA A 41 -8.84 -4.33 2.10
CA ALA A 41 -9.72 -4.52 0.94
C ALA A 41 -9.94 -6.01 0.64
N LEU A 42 -8.86 -6.80 0.60
CA LEU A 42 -8.90 -8.24 0.36
C LEU A 42 -9.65 -9.00 1.47
N TYR A 43 -9.47 -8.62 2.74
CA TYR A 43 -10.20 -9.22 3.85
C TYR A 43 -11.71 -9.01 3.72
N LEU A 44 -12.14 -7.78 3.38
CA LEU A 44 -13.55 -7.48 3.15
C LEU A 44 -14.10 -8.26 1.95
N GLN A 45 -13.31 -8.39 0.89
CA GLN A 45 -13.69 -9.16 -0.29
C GLN A 45 -13.88 -10.65 0.06
N ALA A 46 -12.91 -11.24 0.75
CA ALA A 46 -12.94 -12.65 1.17
C ALA A 46 -14.09 -12.96 2.15
N THR A 47 -14.53 -11.97 2.93
CA THR A 47 -15.67 -12.11 3.87
C THR A 47 -17.02 -11.76 3.24
N GLY A 48 -17.08 -11.57 1.93
CA GLY A 48 -18.32 -11.28 1.18
C GLY A 48 -18.84 -9.85 1.35
N LYS A 49 -18.09 -8.95 2.00
CA LYS A 49 -18.44 -7.54 2.20
C LYS A 49 -18.07 -6.69 0.98
N THR A 50 -18.53 -7.12 -0.20
CA THR A 50 -18.08 -6.64 -1.52
C THR A 50 -18.16 -5.12 -1.69
N ARG A 51 -19.22 -4.46 -1.23
CA ARG A 51 -19.34 -2.99 -1.30
C ARG A 51 -18.23 -2.28 -0.50
N GLN A 52 -18.00 -2.72 0.75
CA GLN A 52 -16.95 -2.14 1.60
C GLN A 52 -15.57 -2.46 1.04
N ALA A 53 -15.39 -3.67 0.49
CA ALA A 53 -14.15 -4.06 -0.17
C ALA A 53 -13.84 -3.14 -1.37
N GLN A 54 -14.84 -2.82 -2.18
CA GLN A 54 -14.71 -1.92 -3.32
C GLN A 54 -14.40 -0.47 -2.88
N ASP A 55 -14.96 -0.01 -1.78
CA ASP A 55 -14.63 1.31 -1.22
C ASP A 55 -13.18 1.35 -0.69
N GLU A 56 -12.72 0.30 0.00
CA GLU A 56 -11.30 0.21 0.40
C GLU A 56 -10.35 0.05 -0.78
N TRP A 57 -10.77 -0.64 -1.85
CA TRP A 57 -10.00 -0.71 -3.09
C TRP A 57 -9.83 0.66 -3.74
N ARG A 58 -10.86 1.53 -3.72
CA ARG A 58 -10.71 2.93 -4.16
C ARG A 58 -9.69 3.69 -3.31
N ASN A 59 -9.64 3.43 -2.00
CA ASN A 59 -8.61 4.00 -1.13
C ASN A 59 -7.20 3.51 -1.51
N VAL A 60 -7.05 2.23 -1.86
CA VAL A 60 -5.78 1.68 -2.39
C VAL A 60 -5.39 2.36 -3.70
N LEU A 61 -6.31 2.46 -4.66
CA LEU A 61 -6.07 3.12 -5.95
C LEU A 61 -5.59 4.56 -5.80
N ASN A 62 -6.31 5.34 -4.98
CA ASN A 62 -5.94 6.72 -4.72
C ASN A 62 -4.57 6.83 -4.06
N TYR A 63 -4.25 5.93 -3.13
CA TYR A 63 -2.97 5.89 -2.46
C TYR A 63 -1.83 5.58 -3.43
N ILE A 64 -1.93 4.52 -4.24
CA ILE A 64 -0.82 4.10 -5.11
C ILE A 64 -0.61 5.05 -6.29
N ARG A 65 -1.69 5.60 -6.86
CA ARG A 65 -1.60 6.58 -7.96
C ARG A 65 -1.07 7.92 -7.48
N GLY A 66 -1.51 8.38 -6.30
CA GLY A 66 -1.09 9.67 -5.75
C GLY A 66 0.40 9.76 -5.43
N HIS A 67 1.08 8.62 -5.29
CA HIS A 67 2.50 8.57 -4.94
C HIS A 67 3.37 7.89 -6.02
N GLU A 68 2.81 7.57 -7.19
CA GLU A 68 3.48 6.76 -8.23
C GLU A 68 4.86 7.32 -8.59
N LEU A 69 4.98 8.62 -8.87
CA LEU A 69 6.25 9.25 -9.26
C LEU A 69 7.39 9.03 -8.24
N LEU A 70 7.05 8.90 -6.96
CA LEU A 70 8.01 8.76 -5.87
C LEU A 70 8.44 7.31 -5.61
N PHE A 71 7.59 6.33 -5.94
CA PHE A 71 7.79 4.92 -5.56
C PHE A 71 7.75 3.94 -6.74
N GLN A 72 7.53 4.42 -7.97
CA GLN A 72 7.47 3.59 -9.18
C GLN A 72 8.73 2.75 -9.44
N SER A 73 9.87 3.11 -8.85
CA SER A 73 11.10 2.28 -8.91
C SER A 73 10.93 0.91 -8.27
N ASN A 74 10.03 0.79 -7.27
CA ASN A 74 9.81 -0.43 -6.48
C ASN A 74 8.34 -0.88 -6.45
N LEU A 75 7.43 -0.15 -7.10
CA LEU A 75 6.02 -0.52 -7.22
C LEU A 75 5.48 -0.24 -8.64
N ASP A 76 5.16 -1.31 -9.37
CA ASP A 76 4.43 -1.20 -10.63
C ASP A 76 2.92 -1.05 -10.34
N VAL A 77 2.45 0.19 -10.40
CA VAL A 77 1.04 0.55 -10.16
C VAL A 77 0.10 -0.13 -11.16
N TYR A 78 0.49 -0.22 -12.44
CA TYR A 78 -0.32 -0.85 -13.47
C TYR A 78 -0.49 -2.33 -13.19
N ARG A 79 0.60 -3.01 -12.82
CA ARG A 79 0.55 -4.44 -12.50
C ARG A 79 -0.34 -4.73 -11.30
N VAL A 80 -0.26 -3.90 -10.25
CA VAL A 80 -1.14 -4.02 -9.07
C VAL A 80 -2.60 -3.90 -9.47
N ILE A 81 -2.95 -2.90 -10.28
CA ILE A 81 -4.33 -2.67 -10.75
C ILE A 81 -4.82 -3.82 -11.62
N GLU A 82 -4.00 -4.26 -12.57
CA GLU A 82 -4.32 -5.37 -13.47
C GLU A 82 -4.60 -6.65 -12.68
N VAL A 83 -3.72 -7.00 -11.74
CA VAL A 83 -3.86 -8.22 -10.95
C VAL A 83 -5.09 -8.16 -10.04
N ALA A 84 -5.30 -7.02 -9.36
CA ALA A 84 -6.45 -6.84 -8.49
C ALA A 84 -7.79 -6.97 -9.25
N LYS A 85 -7.86 -6.42 -10.47
CA LYS A 85 -9.04 -6.51 -11.32
C LYS A 85 -9.27 -7.93 -11.84
N ASN A 86 -8.23 -8.57 -12.34
CA ASN A 86 -8.35 -9.85 -13.05
C ASN A 86 -8.43 -11.07 -12.12
N TYR A 87 -7.86 -10.97 -10.91
CA TYR A 87 -7.72 -12.14 -10.01
C TYR A 87 -8.31 -11.94 -8.62
N ALA A 88 -8.57 -10.70 -8.17
CA ALA A 88 -9.16 -10.44 -6.85
C ALA A 88 -10.61 -9.92 -6.91
N GLY A 89 -11.16 -9.72 -8.11
CA GLY A 89 -12.55 -9.32 -8.32
C GLY A 89 -12.86 -7.87 -7.95
N PHE A 90 -11.86 -6.99 -7.98
CA PHE A 90 -12.06 -5.56 -7.80
C PHE A 90 -12.36 -4.84 -9.13
N HIS A 91 -12.99 -3.66 -9.04
CA HIS A 91 -13.33 -2.84 -10.22
C HIS A 91 -12.65 -1.46 -10.17
N LEU A 92 -12.45 -0.84 -11.33
CA LEU A 92 -11.89 0.52 -11.46
C LEU A 92 -12.91 1.61 -11.13
#